data_AF-A0A917LWR1-F1
#
_entry.id   AF-A0A917LWR1-F1
#
_cell.length_a   1.000
_cell.length_b   1.000
_cell.length_c   1.000
_cell.angle_alpha   90.00
_cell.angle_beta   90.00
_cell.angle_gamma   90.00
#
_symmetry.space_group_name_H-M   'P 1'
#
loop_
_entity.id
_entity.type
_entity.pdbx_description
1 polymer ?
#
loop_
_entity_poly.entity_id
_entity_poly.type
_entity_poly.pdbx_seq_one_letter_code
_entity_poly.pdbx_strand_id
1 'polypeptide(L)'
;MNAWQGAWHIAKHELLRDKYGLLFTIAFCVYMAVVTMGFFQFEEKIPGSLIWLLDFAFILIFPNFAFAMNRTTMRAWKEDGFTEKLAEWRSMPIPLKELTLGRMMQLFIILLPMIVLFFSIQYLSIASLREHIDLGTYGLFALFWFFYAIGIAVTFIFFELGHSSRMYTIYCFVFMIIAGGLLVAIKLTGVSVVLGLLRELQAGHWWYTAAAMLYAIISLAAGYTIIVKRLRKRSFITKGSIKLG
;
A
#
# COMPACT_ATOMS: atom_id res chain seq x y z
N MET A 1 -0.06 -19.93 -23.28
CA MET A 1 0.66 -18.83 -22.60
C MET A 1 0.95 -19.26 -21.17
N ASN A 2 2.14 -18.98 -20.66
CA ASN A 2 2.44 -19.21 -19.25
C ASN A 2 1.62 -18.24 -18.39
N ALA A 3 1.14 -18.67 -17.22
CA ALA A 3 0.30 -17.84 -16.33
C ALA A 3 0.94 -16.48 -15.98
N TRP A 4 2.28 -16.44 -15.93
CA TRP A 4 3.06 -15.21 -15.72
C TRP A 4 2.98 -14.22 -16.89
N GLN A 5 2.98 -14.71 -18.13
CA GLN A 5 2.89 -13.88 -19.33
C GLN A 5 1.50 -13.25 -19.46
N GLY A 6 0.45 -14.01 -19.11
CA GLY A 6 -0.92 -13.50 -19.03
C GLY A 6 -1.06 -12.42 -17.95
N ALA A 7 -0.55 -12.69 -16.75
CA ALA A 7 -0.56 -11.74 -15.63
C ALA A 7 0.18 -10.42 -15.97
N TRP A 8 1.34 -10.50 -16.63
CA TRP A 8 2.09 -9.31 -17.07
C TRP A 8 1.32 -8.48 -18.09
N HIS A 9 0.67 -9.12 -19.06
CA HIS A 9 -0.11 -8.40 -20.07
C HIS A 9 -1.29 -7.65 -19.46
N ILE A 10 -1.97 -8.28 -18.48
CA ILE A 10 -3.06 -7.64 -17.72
C ILE A 10 -2.54 -6.44 -16.94
N ALA A 11 -1.45 -6.61 -16.18
CA ALA A 11 -0.87 -5.53 -15.37
C ALA A 11 -0.44 -4.33 -16.24
N LYS A 12 0.20 -4.60 -17.39
CA LYS A 12 0.62 -3.56 -18.34
C LYS A 12 -0.58 -2.82 -18.93
N HIS A 13 -1.62 -3.55 -19.33
CA HIS A 13 -2.82 -2.94 -19.90
C HIS A 13 -3.53 -2.02 -18.88
N GLU A 14 -3.64 -2.45 -17.63
CA GLU A 14 -4.21 -1.61 -16.57
C GLU A 14 -3.39 -0.33 -16.32
N LEU A 15 -2.06 -0.46 -16.24
CA LEU A 15 -1.17 0.66 -15.97
C LEU A 15 -1.26 1.74 -17.07
N LEU A 16 -1.38 1.31 -18.33
CA LEU A 16 -1.56 2.21 -19.47
C LEU A 16 -2.93 2.89 -19.48
N ARG A 17 -3.98 2.18 -19.04
CA ARG A 17 -5.33 2.74 -18.92
C ARG A 17 -5.40 3.82 -17.85
N ASP A 18 -4.66 3.64 -16.76
CA ASP A 18 -4.74 4.48 -15.56
C ASP A 18 -3.55 5.47 -15.42
N LYS A 19 -2.97 5.91 -16.55
CA LYS A 19 -1.80 6.82 -16.59
C LYS A 19 -1.97 8.10 -15.77
N TYR A 20 -3.17 8.68 -15.73
CA TYR A 20 -3.45 9.89 -14.94
C TYR A 20 -3.47 9.61 -13.44
N GLY A 21 -3.97 8.44 -13.03
CA GLY A 21 -3.95 8.01 -11.63
C GLY A 21 -2.53 7.76 -11.15
N LEU A 22 -1.68 7.17 -11.99
CA LEU A 22 -0.25 7.00 -11.69
C LEU A 22 0.46 8.35 -11.53
N LEU A 23 0.21 9.30 -12.44
CA LEU A 23 0.81 10.64 -12.36
C LEU A 23 0.38 11.37 -11.07
N PHE A 24 -0.89 11.22 -10.67
CA PHE A 24 -1.35 11.74 -9.38
C PHE A 24 -0.66 11.06 -8.19
N THR A 25 -0.49 9.73 -8.22
CA THR A 25 0.25 9.01 -7.17
C THR A 25 1.70 9.48 -7.07
N ILE A 26 2.38 9.74 -8.20
CA ILE A 26 3.74 10.30 -8.22
C ILE A 26 3.74 11.70 -7.58
N ALA A 27 2.84 12.59 -8.01
CA ALA A 27 2.74 13.93 -7.46
C ALA A 27 2.47 13.92 -5.95
N PHE A 28 1.57 13.02 -5.51
CA PHE A 28 1.27 12.81 -4.10
C PHE A 28 2.48 12.26 -3.33
N CYS A 29 3.24 11.34 -3.91
CA CYS A 29 4.47 10.82 -3.33
C CYS A 29 5.52 11.92 -3.11
N VAL A 30 5.77 12.76 -4.13
CA VAL A 30 6.69 13.91 -4.03
C VAL A 30 6.20 14.90 -2.97
N TYR A 31 4.91 15.25 -2.99
CA TYR A 31 4.32 16.12 -1.98
C TYR A 31 4.53 15.58 -0.57
N MET A 32 4.25 14.29 -0.35
CA MET A 32 4.43 13.66 0.96
C MET A 32 5.91 13.60 1.37
N ALA A 33 6.82 13.37 0.44
CA ALA A 33 8.26 13.40 0.72
C ALA A 33 8.68 14.80 1.21
N VAL A 34 8.24 15.87 0.55
CA VAL A 34 8.53 17.25 0.96
C VAL A 34 7.89 17.59 2.31
N VAL A 35 6.63 17.21 2.54
CA VAL A 35 5.96 17.46 3.83
C VAL A 35 6.68 16.76 4.97
N THR A 36 7.12 15.52 4.75
CA THR A 36 7.81 14.73 5.78
C THR A 36 9.25 15.22 6.03
N MET A 37 9.91 15.86 5.06
CA MET A 37 11.23 16.49 5.28
C MET A 37 11.21 17.51 6.42
N GLY A 38 10.15 18.31 6.51
CA GLY A 38 10.02 19.30 7.57
C GLY A 38 10.21 18.67 8.94
N PHE A 39 9.66 17.47 9.17
CA PHE A 39 9.75 16.80 10.47
C PHE A 39 11.16 16.32 10.82
N PHE A 40 12.02 16.01 9.83
CA PHE A 40 13.39 15.56 10.09
C PHE A 40 14.39 16.71 10.28
N GLN A 41 14.03 17.94 9.93
CA GLN A 41 14.91 19.11 10.12
C GLN A 41 14.77 19.77 11.50
N PHE A 42 13.67 19.51 12.24
CA PHE A 42 13.38 20.15 13.53
C PHE A 42 13.92 19.39 14.76
N GLU A 43 15.09 18.74 14.66
CA GLU A 43 15.60 17.79 15.67
C GLU A 43 15.69 18.32 17.11
N GLU A 44 15.76 19.63 17.36
CA GLU A 44 15.97 20.09 18.74
C GLU A 44 14.70 20.18 19.60
N LYS A 45 13.49 20.40 19.05
CA LYS A 45 12.24 20.48 19.86
C LYS A 45 10.98 20.17 19.04
N ILE A 46 10.84 18.98 18.47
CA ILE A 46 9.57 18.58 17.85
C ILE A 46 8.53 18.35 18.96
N PRO A 47 7.41 19.10 19.01
CA PRO A 47 6.34 18.80 19.94
C PRO A 47 5.80 17.38 19.67
N GLY A 48 5.54 16.61 20.73
CA GLY A 48 5.08 15.22 20.61
C GLY A 48 3.78 15.02 19.82
N SER A 49 3.01 16.09 19.57
CA SER A 49 1.87 16.06 18.64
C SER A 49 2.30 15.88 17.16
N LEU A 50 3.40 16.50 16.73
CA LEU A 50 3.91 16.40 15.37
C LEU A 50 4.57 15.04 15.12
N ILE A 51 5.22 14.45 16.13
CA ILE A 51 5.82 13.11 16.01
C ILE A 51 4.75 12.05 15.78
N TRP A 52 3.63 12.12 16.51
CA TRP A 52 2.49 11.23 16.28
C TRP A 52 1.89 11.38 14.88
N LEU A 53 1.84 12.61 14.37
CA LEU A 53 1.35 12.88 13.02
C LEU A 53 2.27 12.27 11.94
N LEU A 54 3.59 12.31 12.17
CA LEU A 54 4.58 11.65 11.31
C LEU A 54 4.37 10.13 11.27
N ASP A 55 4.22 9.51 12.44
CA ASP A 55 3.97 8.06 12.55
C ASP A 55 2.67 7.67 11.85
N PHE A 56 1.61 8.47 12.05
CA PHE A 56 0.31 8.26 11.40
C PHE A 56 0.39 8.41 9.89
N ALA A 57 1.10 9.43 9.40
CA ALA A 57 1.33 9.63 7.98
C ALA A 57 2.06 8.42 7.37
N PHE A 58 3.14 7.94 7.98
CA PHE A 58 3.90 6.79 7.48
C PHE A 58 3.06 5.51 7.45
N ILE A 59 2.36 5.18 8.54
CA ILE A 59 1.56 3.95 8.62
C ILE A 59 0.43 3.91 7.58
N LEU A 60 -0.20 5.06 7.31
CA LEU A 60 -1.31 5.12 6.36
C LEU A 60 -0.87 5.28 4.91
N ILE A 61 0.14 6.09 4.63
CA ILE A 61 0.43 6.52 3.26
C ILE A 61 1.19 5.44 2.49
N PHE A 62 2.09 4.72 3.16
CA PHE A 62 2.94 3.73 2.51
C PHE A 62 2.16 2.59 1.81
N PRO A 63 1.14 1.99 2.45
CA PRO A 63 0.27 1.02 1.77
C PRO A 63 -0.52 1.62 0.59
N ASN A 64 -0.81 2.92 0.62
CA ASN A 64 -1.52 3.60 -0.47
C ASN A 64 -0.64 3.82 -1.71
N PHE A 65 0.68 3.93 -1.55
CA PHE A 65 1.60 4.02 -2.69
C PHE A 65 1.64 2.76 -3.57
N ALA A 66 1.13 1.63 -3.08
CA ALA A 66 0.96 0.42 -3.88
C ALA A 66 -0.17 0.51 -4.92
N PHE A 67 -1.01 1.55 -4.85
CA PHE A 67 -2.18 1.70 -5.72
C PHE A 67 -2.13 2.99 -6.54
N ALA A 68 -2.53 2.88 -7.81
CA ALA A 68 -2.79 4.05 -8.63
C ALA A 68 -4.07 4.74 -8.15
N MET A 69 -3.98 6.04 -7.89
CA MET A 69 -5.10 6.82 -7.36
C MET A 69 -6.05 7.19 -8.52
N ASN A 70 -6.94 6.26 -8.89
CA ASN A 70 -7.85 6.42 -10.02
C ASN A 70 -9.27 6.86 -9.58
N ARG A 71 -10.03 7.44 -10.52
CA ARG A 71 -11.42 7.85 -10.34
C ARG A 71 -12.31 6.72 -9.83
N THR A 72 -12.08 5.48 -10.26
CA THR A 72 -12.84 4.31 -9.81
C THR A 72 -12.66 4.06 -8.31
N THR A 73 -11.44 4.22 -7.79
CA THR A 73 -11.15 4.10 -6.35
C THR A 73 -11.78 5.25 -5.57
N MET A 74 -11.75 6.47 -6.10
CA MET A 74 -12.40 7.64 -5.48
C MET A 74 -13.93 7.55 -5.47
N ARG A 75 -14.52 6.88 -6.47
CA ARG A 75 -15.97 6.64 -6.55
C ARG A 75 -16.42 5.36 -5.86
N ALA A 76 -15.50 4.58 -5.28
CA ALA A 76 -15.79 3.31 -4.62
C ALA A 76 -16.85 3.42 -3.50
N TRP A 77 -17.02 4.60 -2.89
CA TRP A 77 -18.09 4.83 -1.91
C TRP A 77 -19.48 4.91 -2.59
N LYS A 78 -19.59 5.56 -3.76
CA LYS A 78 -20.88 5.81 -4.41
C LYS A 78 -21.29 4.71 -5.40
N GLU A 79 -20.32 4.11 -6.07
CA GLU A 79 -20.54 3.18 -7.17
C GLU A 79 -19.91 1.81 -6.86
N ASP A 80 -20.56 0.72 -7.27
CA ASP A 80 -20.06 -0.66 -7.16
C ASP A 80 -19.05 -1.03 -8.27
N GLY A 81 -18.15 -0.08 -8.59
CA GLY A 81 -17.23 -0.18 -9.74
C GLY A 81 -16.29 -1.39 -9.70
N PHE A 82 -15.92 -1.88 -8.51
CA PHE A 82 -15.11 -3.11 -8.39
C PHE A 82 -15.90 -4.38 -8.74
N THR A 83 -17.19 -4.42 -8.40
CA THR A 83 -18.04 -5.58 -8.73
C THR A 83 -18.34 -5.62 -10.23
N GLU A 84 -18.60 -4.46 -10.84
CA GLU A 84 -18.83 -4.33 -12.28
C GLU A 84 -17.59 -4.72 -13.09
N LYS A 85 -16.42 -4.18 -12.72
CA LYS A 85 -15.13 -4.54 -13.34
C LYS A 85 -14.83 -6.04 -13.23
N LEU A 86 -15.14 -6.64 -12.09
CA LEU A 86 -14.93 -8.09 -11.89
C LEU A 86 -15.94 -8.94 -12.68
N ALA A 87 -17.16 -8.45 -12.91
CA ALA A 87 -18.14 -9.09 -13.78
C ALA A 87 -17.72 -9.04 -15.26
N GLU A 88 -17.17 -7.91 -15.71
CA GLU A 88 -16.58 -7.75 -17.04
C GLU A 88 -15.41 -8.73 -17.24
N TRP A 89 -14.52 -8.88 -16.25
CA TRP A 89 -13.41 -9.82 -16.33
C TRP A 89 -13.82 -11.30 -16.34
N ARG A 90 -15.04 -11.62 -15.89
CA ARG A 90 -15.57 -12.97 -15.97
C ARG A 90 -16.18 -13.32 -17.32
N SER A 91 -16.56 -12.33 -18.14
CA SER A 91 -17.00 -12.61 -19.51
C SER A 91 -15.80 -12.92 -20.43
N MET A 92 -14.60 -12.51 -20.03
CA MET A 92 -13.36 -12.84 -20.72
C MET A 92 -12.86 -14.24 -20.31
N PRO A 93 -12.25 -15.02 -21.22
CA PRO A 93 -11.70 -16.34 -20.95
C PRO A 93 -10.36 -16.27 -20.19
N ILE A 94 -10.32 -15.54 -19.05
CA ILE A 94 -9.13 -15.31 -18.24
C ILE A 94 -9.23 -16.15 -16.96
N PRO A 95 -8.24 -17.00 -16.65
CA PRO A 95 -8.27 -17.77 -15.40
C PRO A 95 -8.06 -16.85 -14.18
N LEU A 96 -8.88 -17.06 -13.14
CA LEU A 96 -8.85 -16.25 -11.90
C LEU A 96 -7.47 -16.18 -11.22
N LYS A 97 -6.65 -17.22 -11.42
CA LYS A 97 -5.28 -17.28 -10.90
C LYS A 97 -4.39 -16.22 -11.57
N GLU A 98 -4.52 -16.04 -12.89
CA GLU A 98 -3.75 -15.05 -13.64
C GLU A 98 -4.21 -13.63 -13.31
N LEU A 99 -5.50 -13.44 -13.07
CA LEU A 99 -6.03 -12.15 -12.62
C LEU A 99 -5.46 -11.75 -11.25
N THR A 100 -5.47 -12.68 -10.30
CA THR A 100 -4.95 -12.44 -8.95
C THR A 100 -3.44 -12.15 -9.00
N LEU A 101 -2.68 -12.92 -9.79
CA LEU A 101 -1.25 -12.67 -10.00
C LEU A 101 -1.00 -11.33 -10.68
N GLY A 102 -1.77 -10.97 -11.70
CA GLY A 102 -1.64 -9.68 -12.39
C GLY A 102 -1.83 -8.51 -11.43
N ARG A 103 -2.83 -8.59 -10.54
CA ARG A 103 -3.07 -7.56 -9.53
C ARG A 103 -1.96 -7.48 -8.49
N MET A 104 -1.43 -8.62 -8.03
CA MET A 104 -0.26 -8.66 -7.14
C MET A 104 0.99 -8.11 -7.82
N MET A 105 1.23 -8.43 -9.10
CA MET A 105 2.36 -7.90 -9.85
C MET A 105 2.27 -6.38 -10.01
N GLN A 106 1.08 -5.86 -10.30
CA GLN A 106 0.85 -4.42 -10.41
C GLN A 106 1.18 -3.67 -9.11
N LEU A 107 0.86 -4.25 -7.95
CA LEU A 107 1.27 -3.71 -6.65
C LEU A 107 2.79 -3.50 -6.60
N PHE A 108 3.60 -4.49 -6.99
CA PHE A 108 5.06 -4.35 -7.01
C PHE A 108 5.55 -3.31 -8.01
N ILE A 109 4.97 -3.31 -9.23
CA ILE A 109 5.35 -2.40 -10.31
C ILE A 109 5.14 -0.94 -9.91
N ILE A 110 4.11 -0.64 -9.12
CA ILE A 110 3.81 0.72 -8.66
C ILE A 110 4.56 1.02 -7.36
N LEU A 111 4.52 0.12 -6.37
CA LEU A 111 5.09 0.37 -5.05
C LEU A 111 6.60 0.59 -5.08
N LEU A 112 7.33 -0.26 -5.80
CA LEU A 112 8.80 -0.21 -5.85
C LEU A 112 9.31 1.19 -6.30
N PRO A 113 8.88 1.74 -7.46
CA PRO A 113 9.33 3.06 -7.86
C PRO A 113 8.84 4.17 -6.92
N MET A 114 7.65 4.08 -6.32
CA MET A 114 7.19 5.11 -5.38
C MET A 114 8.06 5.14 -4.11
N ILE A 115 8.39 3.98 -3.56
CA ILE A 115 9.24 3.87 -2.37
C ILE A 115 10.66 4.36 -2.66
N VAL A 116 11.23 3.93 -3.79
CA VAL A 116 12.56 4.39 -4.22
C VAL A 116 12.55 5.90 -4.40
N LEU A 117 11.55 6.46 -5.10
CA LEU A 117 11.39 7.90 -5.28
C LEU A 117 11.30 8.65 -3.93
N PHE A 118 10.42 8.20 -3.04
CA PHE A 118 10.17 8.82 -1.73
C PHE A 118 11.46 8.90 -0.88
N PHE A 119 12.13 7.76 -0.69
CA PHE A 119 13.33 7.70 0.15
C PHE A 119 14.54 8.37 -0.50
N SER A 120 14.64 8.36 -1.84
CA SER A 120 15.70 9.06 -2.57
C SER A 120 15.57 10.58 -2.41
N ILE A 121 14.34 11.10 -2.54
CA ILE A 121 14.05 12.52 -2.34
C ILE A 121 14.38 12.92 -0.89
N GLN A 122 13.96 12.14 0.11
CA GLN A 122 14.30 12.43 1.51
C GLN A 122 15.82 12.42 1.77
N TYR A 123 16.53 11.41 1.31
CA TYR A 123 17.97 11.27 1.56
C TYR A 123 18.81 12.36 0.89
N LEU A 124 18.44 12.75 -0.34
CA LEU A 124 19.18 13.77 -1.09
C LEU A 124 18.94 15.19 -0.55
N SER A 125 17.73 15.45 -0.05
CA SER A 125 17.34 16.80 0.38
C SER A 125 17.66 17.11 1.85
N ILE A 126 17.76 16.10 2.71
CA ILE A 126 18.01 16.31 4.15
C ILE A 126 19.49 16.10 4.47
N ALA A 127 20.23 17.19 4.66
CA ALA A 127 21.65 17.13 4.99
C ALA A 127 21.92 16.40 6.32
N SER A 128 21.11 16.67 7.36
CA SER A 128 21.25 16.02 8.68
C SER A 128 21.18 14.50 8.60
N LEU A 129 20.28 13.96 7.77
CA LEU A 129 20.15 12.52 7.55
C LEU A 129 21.44 11.91 6.98
N ARG A 130 22.10 12.58 6.04
CA ARG A 130 23.34 12.09 5.42
C ARG A 130 24.54 12.17 6.36
N GLU A 131 24.53 13.10 7.30
CA GLU A 131 25.60 13.30 8.26
C GLU A 131 25.49 12.34 9.46
N HIS A 132 24.26 11.99 9.87
CA HIS A 132 24.00 11.21 11.08
C HIS A 132 23.62 9.75 10.81
N ILE A 133 23.24 9.40 9.58
CA ILE A 133 22.74 8.06 9.24
C ILE A 133 23.53 7.47 8.08
N ASP A 134 24.10 6.30 8.31
CA ASP A 134 24.75 5.53 7.26
C ASP A 134 23.74 5.09 6.19
N LEU A 135 24.20 5.07 4.93
CA LEU A 135 23.39 4.71 3.77
C LEU A 135 22.84 3.28 3.88
N GLY A 136 23.60 2.35 4.47
CA GLY A 136 23.15 0.97 4.68
C GLY A 136 21.97 0.89 5.65
N THR A 137 22.04 1.62 6.76
CA THR A 137 20.96 1.69 7.76
C THR A 137 19.71 2.32 7.18
N TYR A 138 19.86 3.41 6.42
CA TYR A 138 18.75 4.05 5.73
C TYR A 138 18.11 3.16 4.65
N GLY A 139 18.92 2.34 3.96
CA GLY A 139 18.44 1.31 3.05
C GLY A 139 17.58 0.24 3.75
N LEU A 140 18.01 -0.23 4.93
CA LEU A 140 17.22 -1.17 5.74
C LEU A 140 15.89 -0.56 6.23
N PHE A 141 15.91 0.74 6.54
CA PHE A 141 14.71 1.49 6.91
C PHE A 141 13.73 1.60 5.73
N ALA A 142 14.22 1.94 4.54
CA ALA A 142 13.40 1.97 3.33
C ALA A 142 12.80 0.59 3.01
N LEU A 143 13.60 -0.46 3.18
CA LEU A 143 13.20 -1.84 2.93
C LEU A 143 12.14 -2.34 3.93
N PHE A 144 12.24 -1.93 5.21
CA PHE A 144 11.21 -2.22 6.20
C PHE A 144 9.85 -1.68 5.75
N TRP A 145 9.81 -0.40 5.35
CA TRP A 145 8.57 0.25 4.92
C TRP A 145 8.02 -0.33 3.61
N PHE A 146 8.89 -0.78 2.72
CA PHE A 146 8.50 -1.52 1.52
C PHE A 146 7.77 -2.82 1.87
N PHE A 147 8.33 -3.64 2.76
CA PHE A 147 7.71 -4.91 3.17
C PHE A 147 6.43 -4.71 3.98
N TYR A 148 6.42 -3.72 4.88
CA TYR A 148 5.21 -3.32 5.59
C TYR A 148 4.09 -2.93 4.61
N ALA A 149 4.41 -2.08 3.62
CA ALA A 149 3.45 -1.62 2.61
C ALA A 149 2.87 -2.80 1.80
N ILE A 150 3.71 -3.75 1.38
CA ILE A 150 3.26 -4.97 0.69
C ILE A 150 2.24 -5.72 1.55
N GLY A 151 2.55 -5.97 2.82
CA GLY A 151 1.70 -6.79 3.68
C GLY A 151 0.30 -6.20 3.87
N ILE A 152 0.20 -4.88 4.05
CA ILE A 152 -1.09 -4.17 4.14
C ILE A 152 -1.77 -4.10 2.77
N ALA A 153 -1.03 -3.80 1.70
CA ALA A 153 -1.59 -3.64 0.36
C ALA A 153 -2.19 -4.95 -0.18
N VAL A 154 -1.62 -6.12 0.14
CA VAL A 154 -2.24 -7.42 -0.19
C VAL A 154 -3.60 -7.57 0.49
N THR A 155 -3.75 -7.06 1.71
CA THR A 155 -5.04 -7.06 2.42
C THR A 155 -6.04 -6.15 1.71
N PHE A 156 -5.62 -4.99 1.21
CA PHE A 156 -6.46 -4.14 0.37
C PHE A 156 -6.89 -4.83 -0.93
N ILE A 157 -6.00 -5.56 -1.60
CA ILE A 157 -6.37 -6.37 -2.78
C ILE A 157 -7.41 -7.43 -2.42
N PHE A 158 -7.30 -8.06 -1.25
CA PHE A 158 -8.29 -9.04 -0.80
C PHE A 158 -9.69 -8.43 -0.64
N PHE A 159 -9.79 -7.22 -0.10
CA PHE A 159 -11.08 -6.52 -0.03
C PHE A 159 -11.56 -6.02 -1.38
N GLU A 160 -10.64 -5.54 -2.23
CA GLU A 160 -10.93 -5.07 -3.60
C GLU A 160 -11.54 -6.20 -4.46
N LEU A 161 -10.92 -7.38 -4.49
CA LEU A 161 -11.36 -8.50 -5.32
C LEU A 161 -12.44 -9.36 -4.63
N GLY A 162 -12.40 -9.45 -3.31
CA GLY A 162 -13.23 -10.35 -2.53
C GLY A 162 -14.60 -9.80 -2.16
N HIS A 163 -14.78 -8.48 -2.12
CA HIS A 163 -15.97 -7.82 -1.59
C HIS A 163 -16.53 -6.73 -2.52
N SER A 164 -17.62 -6.08 -2.11
CA SER A 164 -18.16 -4.89 -2.78
C SER A 164 -17.33 -3.65 -2.47
N SER A 165 -17.43 -2.62 -3.31
CA SER A 165 -16.67 -1.38 -3.12
C SER A 165 -17.00 -0.68 -1.81
N ARG A 166 -18.26 -0.75 -1.38
CA ARG A 166 -18.70 -0.25 -0.07
C ARG A 166 -17.99 -0.92 1.10
N MET A 167 -17.81 -2.24 1.06
CA MET A 167 -17.10 -2.97 2.12
C MET A 167 -15.62 -2.63 2.13
N TYR A 168 -15.01 -2.44 0.95
CA TYR A 168 -13.64 -1.94 0.83
C TYR A 168 -13.49 -0.56 1.48
N THR A 169 -14.40 0.38 1.20
CA THR A 169 -14.38 1.72 1.81
C THR A 169 -14.52 1.66 3.33
N ILE A 170 -15.46 0.85 3.86
CA ILE A 170 -15.62 0.65 5.31
C ILE A 170 -14.33 0.10 5.91
N TYR A 171 -13.71 -0.89 5.26
CA TYR A 171 -12.46 -1.46 5.72
C TYR A 171 -11.34 -0.41 5.80
N CYS A 172 -11.20 0.47 4.80
CA CYS A 172 -10.21 1.55 4.85
C CYS A 172 -10.44 2.51 6.04
N PHE A 173 -11.70 2.84 6.34
CA PHE A 173 -12.03 3.66 7.52
C PHE A 173 -11.73 2.94 8.83
N VAL A 174 -12.10 1.66 8.94
CA VAL A 174 -11.80 0.84 10.13
C VAL A 174 -10.29 0.70 10.33
N PHE A 175 -9.53 0.46 9.26
CA PHE A 175 -8.08 0.42 9.29
C PHE A 175 -7.49 1.75 9.80
N MET A 176 -7.98 2.88 9.30
CA MET A 176 -7.55 4.19 9.75
C MET A 176 -7.81 4.42 11.25
N ILE A 177 -8.98 4.01 11.75
CA ILE A 177 -9.34 4.13 13.17
C ILE A 177 -8.45 3.24 14.04
N ILE A 178 -8.24 1.98 13.64
CA ILE A 178 -7.40 1.03 14.38
C ILE A 178 -5.94 1.51 14.41
N ALA A 179 -5.40 1.93 13.25
CA ALA A 179 -4.04 2.46 13.15
C ALA A 179 -3.87 3.73 14.01
N GLY A 180 -4.84 4.65 13.95
CA GLY A 180 -4.86 5.85 14.79
C GLY A 180 -4.91 5.52 16.28
N GLY A 181 -5.79 4.60 16.68
CA GLY A 181 -5.91 4.16 18.08
C GLY A 181 -4.64 3.51 18.61
N LEU A 182 -4.02 2.63 17.81
CA LEU A 182 -2.74 2.00 18.16
C LEU A 182 -1.62 3.04 18.32
N LEU A 183 -1.55 4.01 17.42
CA LEU A 183 -0.55 5.09 17.51
C LEU A 183 -0.78 6.02 18.69
N VAL A 184 -2.03 6.28 19.07
CA VAL A 184 -2.34 7.02 20.31
C VAL A 184 -1.87 6.21 21.52
N ALA A 185 -2.10 4.90 21.55
CA ALA A 185 -1.62 4.04 22.64
C ALA A 185 -0.08 4.02 22.74
N ILE A 186 0.62 3.95 21.60
CA ILE A 186 2.09 4.02 21.55
C ILE A 186 2.59 5.41 21.97
N LYS A 187 1.90 6.48 21.58
CA LYS A 187 2.24 7.83 22.02
C LYS A 187 2.19 7.97 23.55
N LEU A 188 1.26 7.30 24.23
CA LEU A 188 1.18 7.32 25.69
C LEU A 188 2.42 6.72 26.37
N THR A 189 3.19 5.87 25.69
CA THR A 189 4.46 5.35 26.21
C THR A 189 5.66 6.26 25.92
N GLY A 190 5.45 7.37 25.20
CA GLY A 190 6.50 8.32 24.81
C GLY A 190 7.39 7.83 23.67
N VAL A 191 7.05 6.70 23.03
CA VAL A 191 7.81 6.12 21.91
C VAL A 191 7.19 6.58 20.58
N SER A 192 8.03 6.82 19.60
CA SER A 192 7.64 7.08 18.21
C SER A 192 7.98 5.89 17.33
N VAL A 193 7.08 5.50 16.43
CA VAL A 193 7.28 4.33 15.56
C VAL A 193 8.38 4.60 14.53
N VAL A 194 8.32 5.73 13.83
CA VAL A 194 9.23 6.07 12.73
C VAL A 194 10.64 6.34 13.24
N LEU A 195 10.80 7.26 14.21
CA LEU A 195 12.13 7.57 14.75
C LEU A 195 12.66 6.44 15.65
N GLY A 196 11.77 5.71 16.33
CA GLY A 196 12.15 4.54 17.13
C GLY A 196 12.74 3.44 16.27
N LEU A 197 12.07 3.10 15.16
CA LEU A 197 12.59 2.14 14.19
C LEU A 197 13.95 2.58 13.62
N LEU A 198 14.11 3.87 13.30
CA LEU A 198 15.37 4.39 12.77
C LEU A 198 16.52 4.25 13.80
N ARG A 199 16.26 4.59 15.07
CA ARG A 199 17.23 4.41 16.17
C ARG A 199 17.61 2.95 16.39
N GLU A 200 16.63 2.05 16.37
CA GLU A 200 16.87 0.61 16.52
C GLU A 200 17.70 0.04 15.37
N LEU A 201 17.43 0.49 14.13
CA LEU A 201 18.24 0.10 12.98
C LEU A 201 19.66 0.65 13.05
N GLN A 202 19.85 1.88 13.52
CA GLN A 202 21.18 2.45 13.80
C GLN A 202 21.94 1.68 14.89
N ALA A 203 21.23 1.12 15.87
CA ALA A 203 21.80 0.24 16.88
C ALA A 203 22.22 -1.14 16.33
N GLY A 204 21.98 -1.41 15.04
CA GLY A 204 22.36 -2.66 14.36
C GLY A 204 21.29 -3.75 14.43
N HIS A 205 20.08 -3.45 14.92
CA HIS A 205 18.98 -4.41 15.01
C HIS A 205 18.28 -4.64 13.66
N TRP A 206 18.97 -5.28 12.71
CA TRP A 206 18.44 -5.61 11.37
C TRP A 206 17.24 -6.58 11.38
N TRP A 207 16.96 -7.22 12.51
CA TRP A 207 15.89 -8.20 12.64
C TRP A 207 14.49 -7.61 12.44
N TYR A 208 14.28 -6.30 12.67
CA TYR A 208 13.01 -5.63 12.37
C TYR A 208 12.67 -5.68 10.88
N THR A 209 13.65 -5.39 10.01
CA THR A 209 13.48 -5.48 8.55
C THR A 209 13.29 -6.93 8.10
N ALA A 210 14.00 -7.88 8.71
CA ALA A 210 13.81 -9.31 8.43
C ALA A 210 12.40 -9.79 8.84
N ALA A 211 11.89 -9.35 9.99
CA ALA A 211 10.54 -9.66 10.44
C ALA A 211 9.48 -9.06 9.51
N ALA A 212 9.68 -7.82 9.04
CA ALA A 212 8.81 -7.20 8.03
C ALA A 212 8.83 -7.98 6.71
N MET A 213 10.00 -8.45 6.27
CA MET A 213 10.13 -9.30 5.08
C MET A 213 9.34 -10.60 5.22
N LEU A 214 9.49 -11.30 6.35
CA LEU A 214 8.72 -12.52 6.63
C LEU A 214 7.22 -12.24 6.62
N TYR A 215 6.79 -11.15 7.25
CA TYR A 215 5.39 -10.71 7.21
C TYR A 215 4.89 -10.47 5.78
N ALA A 216 5.67 -9.80 4.93
CA ALA A 216 5.33 -9.58 3.54
C ALA A 216 5.19 -10.88 2.74
N ILE A 217 6.14 -11.81 2.89
CA ILE A 217 6.11 -13.13 2.23
C ILE A 217 4.87 -13.92 2.66
N ILE A 218 4.60 -13.99 3.96
CA ILE A 218 3.42 -14.67 4.51
C ILE A 218 2.14 -14.02 3.97
N SER A 219 2.07 -12.69 3.98
CA SER A 219 0.92 -11.95 3.47
C SER A 219 0.67 -12.21 1.98
N LEU A 220 1.71 -12.24 1.13
CA LEU A 220 1.58 -12.57 -0.29
C LEU A 220 1.08 -14.00 -0.51
N ALA A 221 1.69 -14.98 0.16
CA ALA A 221 1.32 -16.39 0.01
C ALA A 221 -0.10 -16.67 0.53
N ALA A 222 -0.41 -16.18 1.73
CA ALA A 222 -1.75 -16.29 2.32
C ALA A 222 -2.78 -15.54 1.48
N GLY A 223 -2.50 -14.29 1.12
CA GLY A 223 -3.35 -13.46 0.29
C GLY A 223 -3.68 -14.12 -1.04
N TYR A 224 -2.69 -14.67 -1.74
CA TYR A 224 -2.90 -15.36 -3.02
C TYR A 224 -3.88 -16.53 -2.87
N THR A 225 -3.63 -17.40 -1.89
CA THR A 225 -4.47 -18.58 -1.68
C THR A 225 -5.89 -18.23 -1.23
N ILE A 226 -6.03 -17.24 -0.34
CA ILE A 226 -7.32 -16.78 0.19
C ILE A 226 -8.14 -16.10 -0.91
N ILE A 227 -7.53 -15.20 -1.70
CA ILE A 227 -8.20 -14.48 -2.78
C ILE A 227 -8.71 -15.47 -3.83
N VAL A 228 -7.87 -16.40 -4.28
CA VAL A 228 -8.27 -17.40 -5.29
C VAL A 228 -9.41 -18.29 -4.78
N LYS A 229 -9.33 -18.77 -3.53
CA LYS A 229 -10.41 -19.57 -2.91
C LYS A 229 -11.71 -18.77 -2.82
N ARG A 230 -11.65 -17.49 -2.44
CA ARG A 230 -12.82 -16.62 -2.30
C ARG A 230 -13.45 -16.30 -3.66
N LEU A 231 -12.65 -15.95 -4.66
CA LEU A 231 -13.12 -15.67 -6.01
C LEU A 231 -13.87 -16.86 -6.62
N ARG A 232 -13.42 -18.10 -6.36
CA ARG A 232 -14.13 -19.30 -6.83
C ARG A 232 -15.55 -19.45 -6.24
N LYS A 233 -15.77 -19.01 -4.99
CA LYS A 233 -17.05 -19.14 -4.28
C LYS A 233 -18.00 -17.96 -4.47
N ARG A 234 -17.54 -16.84 -5.02
CA ARG A 234 -18.37 -15.63 -5.17
C ARG A 234 -19.39 -15.81 -6.30
N SER A 235 -20.66 -15.57 -5.99
CA SER A 235 -21.73 -15.43 -6.99
C SER A 235 -21.80 -13.97 -7.47
N PHE A 236 -21.93 -13.78 -8.78
CA PHE A 236 -21.85 -12.48 -9.47
C PHE A 236 -23.21 -12.00 -9.97
N ILE A 237 -24.29 -12.61 -9.50
CA ILE A 237 -25.64 -12.24 -9.91
C ILE A 237 -25.96 -10.88 -9.28
N THR A 238 -25.82 -9.83 -10.08
CA THR A 238 -26.31 -8.49 -9.79
C THR A 238 -27.81 -8.60 -9.59
N LYS A 239 -28.32 -8.29 -8.40
CA LYS A 239 -29.74 -8.39 -8.02
C LYS A 239 -30.65 -7.37 -8.74
N GLY A 240 -30.22 -6.82 -9.88
CA GLY A 240 -30.85 -5.68 -10.55
C GLY A 240 -30.95 -5.72 -12.08
N SER A 241 -30.45 -6.74 -12.77
CA SER A 241 -30.54 -6.82 -14.25
C SER A 241 -31.62 -7.78 -14.77
N ILE A 242 -32.54 -8.24 -13.92
CA ILE A 242 -33.77 -8.91 -14.35
C ILE A 242 -34.93 -7.94 -14.17
N LYS A 243 -34.99 -6.93 -15.04
CA LYS A 243 -36.27 -6.42 -15.52
C LYS A 243 -36.30 -6.73 -17.03
N LEU A 244 -36.60 -7.99 -17.32
CA LEU A 244 -37.27 -8.35 -18.56
C LEU A 244 -38.73 -7.93 -18.37
N GLY A 245 -39.17 -7.00 -19.21
CA GLY A 245 -40.51 -6.43 -19.28
C GLY A 245 -40.54 -5.44 -20.41
#